data_AF-A0A1C4QV43-F1
#
_entry.id   AF-A0A1C4QV43-F1
#
_cell.length_a   1.000
_cell.length_b   1.000
_cell.length_c   1.000
_cell.angle_alpha   90.00
_cell.angle_beta   90.00
_cell.angle_gamma   90.00
#
_symmetry.space_group_name_H-M   'P 1'
#
loop_
_entity.id
_entity.type
_entity.pdbx_description
1 polymer ?
#
loop_
_entity_poly.entity_id
_entity_poly.type
_entity_poly.pdbx_seq_one_letter_code
_entity_poly.pdbx_strand_id
1 'polypeptide(L)'
;ALARRPGALAARPGKLAEGAGYAARLLRHRVPFLPRHTVVEAHGGDRLDGVTVAALDAAGRPRPGSERRLDCDTLAVGHGMLAHTDLAETLGCGLDGLAVRVDGEQRTDVPGVWAAGEATGVGGAELALAEGRIAGRSAAARLTGRPPDPRSLAADSRERAALRRFAAALDAVCAPPVRWAERVTDETVVCRCEEVTAGTVRAARADLGAGDLRTVKLLTRAGMGWCQGRMCGPAVAGLAGCAETAVRRPFAHPVPLGVLAGRDEDGGDGDGCDAGGVTDRPERDRPPPDPDQP
;
A
#
# COMPACT_ATOMS: atom_id res chain seq x y z
N ALA A 1 11.71 15.36 -13.49
CA ALA A 1 12.27 14.02 -13.28
C ALA A 1 11.88 13.09 -14.44
N LEU A 2 10.59 12.99 -14.78
CA LEU A 2 10.10 12.24 -15.96
C LEU A 2 10.72 12.73 -17.29
N ALA A 3 10.85 14.06 -17.47
CA ALA A 3 11.52 14.67 -18.62
C ALA A 3 13.02 14.28 -18.80
N ARG A 4 13.65 13.71 -17.77
CA ARG A 4 15.04 13.21 -17.84
C ARG A 4 15.12 11.73 -18.26
N ARG A 5 13.98 11.08 -18.52
CA ARG A 5 13.89 9.70 -19.04
C ARG A 5 13.06 9.66 -20.34
N PRO A 6 13.48 10.38 -21.40
CA PRO A 6 12.70 10.54 -22.62
C PRO A 6 12.40 9.20 -23.32
N GLY A 7 13.30 8.21 -23.25
CA GLY A 7 13.10 6.90 -23.89
C GLY A 7 11.96 6.07 -23.29
N ALA A 8 11.71 6.16 -21.98
CA ALA A 8 10.61 5.44 -21.35
C ALA A 8 9.24 6.07 -21.65
N LEU A 9 9.21 7.40 -21.83
CA LEU A 9 8.01 8.16 -22.19
C LEU A 9 7.70 8.09 -23.68
N ALA A 10 8.71 8.20 -24.54
CA ALA A 10 8.55 8.09 -25.99
C ALA A 10 8.03 6.71 -26.41
N ALA A 11 8.34 5.67 -25.63
CA ALA A 11 7.87 4.31 -25.89
C ALA A 11 6.35 4.12 -25.68
N ARG A 12 5.64 5.05 -25.03
CA ARG A 12 4.19 4.93 -24.73
C ARG A 12 3.46 6.29 -24.86
N PRO A 13 3.16 6.76 -26.08
CA PRO A 13 2.47 8.03 -26.29
C PRO A 13 1.07 8.08 -25.66
N GLY A 14 0.38 6.93 -25.54
CA GLY A 14 -0.91 6.85 -24.85
C GLY A 14 -0.84 7.29 -23.38
N LYS A 15 0.26 6.95 -22.67
CA LYS A 15 0.47 7.39 -21.28
C LYS A 15 0.79 8.88 -21.17
N LEU A 16 1.41 9.46 -22.19
CA LEU A 16 1.59 10.91 -22.27
C LEU A 16 0.26 11.63 -22.47
N ALA A 17 -0.60 11.11 -23.35
CA ALA A 17 -1.94 11.63 -23.55
C ALA A 17 -2.80 11.53 -22.28
N GLU A 18 -2.72 10.40 -21.57
CA GLU A 18 -3.38 10.20 -20.27
C GLU A 18 -2.90 11.25 -19.24
N GLY A 19 -1.58 11.42 -19.12
CA GLY A 19 -0.99 12.44 -18.24
C GLY A 19 -1.39 13.87 -18.60
N ALA A 20 -1.45 14.19 -19.89
CA ALA A 20 -1.95 15.48 -20.37
C ALA A 20 -3.44 15.67 -20.03
N GLY A 21 -4.24 14.61 -20.11
CA GLY A 21 -5.64 14.60 -19.67
C GLY A 21 -5.78 14.92 -18.19
N TYR A 22 -4.95 14.32 -17.32
CA TYR A 22 -4.91 14.66 -15.89
C TYR A 22 -4.53 16.12 -15.66
N ALA A 23 -3.49 16.62 -16.32
CA ALA A 23 -3.07 18.01 -16.21
C ALA A 23 -4.17 18.98 -16.66
N ALA A 24 -4.83 18.70 -17.79
CA ALA A 24 -5.94 19.50 -18.31
C ALA A 24 -7.13 19.51 -17.32
N ARG A 25 -7.43 18.38 -16.68
CA ARG A 25 -8.49 18.29 -15.66
C ARG A 25 -8.15 19.12 -14.41
N LEU A 26 -6.91 19.03 -13.91
CA LEU A 26 -6.45 19.84 -12.77
C LEU A 26 -6.54 21.34 -13.10
N LEU A 27 -6.09 21.75 -14.28
CA LEU A 27 -6.18 23.13 -14.76
C LEU A 27 -7.64 23.61 -14.89
N ARG A 28 -8.51 22.79 -15.51
CA ARG A 28 -9.94 23.10 -15.68
C ARG A 28 -10.63 23.36 -14.34
N HIS A 29 -10.28 22.59 -13.31
CA HIS A 29 -10.84 22.74 -11.96
C HIS A 29 -10.02 23.65 -11.05
N ARG A 30 -8.99 24.31 -11.58
CA ARG A 30 -8.08 25.19 -10.83
C ARG A 30 -7.49 24.54 -9.58
N VAL A 31 -7.26 23.22 -9.63
CA VAL A 31 -6.67 22.46 -8.53
C VAL A 31 -5.18 22.80 -8.47
N PRO A 32 -4.68 23.39 -7.37
CA PRO A 32 -3.27 23.72 -7.26
C PRO A 32 -2.40 22.46 -7.24
N PHE A 33 -1.35 22.44 -8.08
CA PHE A 33 -0.34 21.39 -8.06
C PHE A 33 0.99 21.96 -7.57
N LEU A 34 1.52 21.38 -6.49
CA LEU A 34 2.73 21.85 -5.82
C LEU A 34 3.87 20.85 -6.03
N PRO A 35 4.61 20.92 -7.14
CA PRO A 35 5.73 20.03 -7.36
C PRO A 35 6.83 20.30 -6.32
N ARG A 36 7.53 19.25 -5.88
CA ARG A 36 8.60 19.36 -4.86
C ARG A 36 8.14 20.03 -3.56
N HIS A 37 6.92 19.74 -3.13
CA HIS A 37 6.45 20.11 -1.80
C HIS A 37 6.12 18.84 -1.01
N THR A 38 6.10 18.97 0.31
CA THR A 38 5.74 17.90 1.24
C THR A 38 4.85 18.48 2.33
N VAL A 39 3.98 17.66 2.91
CA VAL A 39 3.42 17.94 4.23
C VAL A 39 4.53 17.76 5.26
N VAL A 40 4.72 18.76 6.13
CA VAL A 40 5.67 18.71 7.26
C VAL A 40 4.96 18.48 8.58
N GLU A 41 3.70 18.92 8.70
CA GLU A 41 2.90 18.78 9.91
C GLU A 41 1.42 18.73 9.54
N ALA A 42 0.66 17.89 10.24
CA ALA A 42 -0.78 17.83 10.19
C ALA A 42 -1.32 18.38 11.51
N HIS A 43 -2.33 19.25 11.44
CA HIS A 43 -2.85 19.99 12.59
C HIS A 43 -4.27 19.57 12.93
N GLY A 44 -4.58 19.61 14.22
CA GLY A 44 -5.90 19.31 14.75
C GLY A 44 -5.82 18.57 16.08
N GLY A 45 -6.96 18.48 16.77
CA GLY A 45 -7.16 17.60 17.91
C GLY A 45 -7.80 16.29 17.45
N ASP A 46 -9.10 16.14 17.69
CA ASP A 46 -9.87 14.95 17.30
C ASP A 46 -10.06 14.83 15.77
N ARG A 47 -9.93 15.93 15.03
CA ARG A 47 -10.06 15.99 13.57
C ARG A 47 -9.02 16.93 12.97
N LEU A 48 -8.58 16.62 11.76
CA LEU A 48 -7.72 17.49 10.96
C LEU A 48 -8.43 18.83 10.69
N ASP A 49 -7.72 19.93 10.90
CA ASP A 49 -8.17 21.28 10.54
C ASP A 49 -7.21 22.01 9.59
N GLY A 50 -6.03 21.46 9.34
CA GLY A 50 -5.12 21.94 8.32
C GLY A 50 -3.80 21.19 8.27
N VAL A 51 -2.97 21.58 7.31
CA VAL A 51 -1.62 21.03 7.12
C VAL A 51 -0.62 22.15 6.89
N THR A 52 0.59 22.00 7.43
CA THR A 52 1.73 22.82 6.97
C THR A 52 2.41 22.09 5.82
N VAL A 53 2.59 22.78 4.70
CA VAL A 53 3.39 22.32 3.58
C VAL A 53 4.65 23.15 3.42
N ALA A 54 5.73 22.53 2.96
CA ALA A 54 7.00 23.21 2.69
C ALA A 54 7.57 22.78 1.33
N ALA A 55 8.29 23.70 0.68
CA ALA A 55 9.04 23.37 -0.54
C ALA A 55 10.28 22.53 -0.18
N LEU A 56 10.67 21.62 -1.07
CA LEU A 56 11.83 20.75 -0.89
C LEU A 56 13.04 21.26 -1.67
N ASP A 57 14.23 21.17 -1.07
CA ASP A 57 15.50 21.40 -1.74
C ASP A 57 15.91 20.21 -2.65
N ALA A 58 17.09 20.28 -3.27
CA ALA A 58 17.59 19.22 -4.13
C ALA A 58 17.91 17.91 -3.39
N ALA A 59 18.13 17.98 -2.07
CA ALA A 59 18.40 16.85 -1.19
C ALA A 59 17.13 16.29 -0.54
N GLY A 60 15.95 16.86 -0.82
CA GLY A 60 14.66 16.43 -0.27
C GLY A 60 14.34 17.01 1.11
N ARG A 61 15.07 18.01 1.59
CA ARG A 61 14.80 18.68 2.87
C ARG A 61 13.81 19.83 2.70
N PRO A 62 12.90 20.06 3.67
CA PRO A 62 12.12 21.30 3.71
C PRO A 62 13.03 22.52 3.66
N ARG A 63 12.71 23.47 2.79
CA ARG A 63 13.41 24.76 2.71
C ARG A 63 12.90 25.66 3.82
N PRO A 64 13.76 26.12 4.74
CA PRO A 64 13.34 27.04 5.79
C PRO A 64 12.71 28.32 5.21
N GLY A 65 11.61 28.77 5.80
CA GLY A 65 10.85 29.95 5.38
C GLY A 65 9.92 29.72 4.20
N SER A 66 9.78 28.48 3.71
CA SER A 66 8.81 28.11 2.66
C SER A 66 7.53 27.49 3.20
N GLU A 67 7.45 27.34 4.52
CA GLU A 67 6.32 26.77 5.23
C GLU A 67 5.08 27.65 5.02
N ARG A 68 3.97 26.99 4.72
CA ARG A 68 2.66 27.64 4.68
C ARG A 68 1.60 26.68 5.16
N ARG A 69 0.65 27.21 5.92
CA ARG A 69 -0.53 26.46 6.34
C ARG A 69 -1.58 26.48 5.23
N LEU A 70 -2.20 25.33 5.02
CA LEU A 70 -3.39 25.15 4.20
C LEU A 70 -4.49 24.59 5.08
N ASP A 71 -5.62 25.29 5.18
CA ASP A 71 -6.77 24.79 5.92
C ASP A 71 -7.44 23.68 5.10
N CYS A 72 -7.64 22.53 5.76
CA CYS A 72 -8.30 21.38 5.17
C CYS A 72 -8.76 20.43 6.27
N ASP A 73 -9.82 19.68 5.97
CA ASP A 73 -10.39 18.72 6.91
C ASP A 73 -10.04 17.25 6.56
N THR A 74 -9.34 17.08 5.45
CA THR A 74 -8.96 15.79 4.89
C THR A 74 -7.56 15.87 4.28
N LEU A 75 -6.71 14.90 4.63
CA LEU A 75 -5.39 14.70 4.04
C LEU A 75 -5.30 13.31 3.44
N ALA A 76 -5.13 13.24 2.12
CA ALA A 76 -4.84 12.00 1.41
C ALA A 76 -3.33 11.87 1.18
N VAL A 77 -2.72 10.80 1.69
CA VAL A 77 -1.28 10.55 1.60
C VAL A 77 -1.01 9.33 0.72
N GLY A 78 -0.05 9.47 -0.20
CA GLY A 78 0.44 8.36 -1.03
C GLY A 78 1.96 8.42 -1.17
N HIS A 79 2.64 7.36 -0.74
CA HIS A 79 4.10 7.21 -0.80
C HIS A 79 4.52 5.96 -1.58
N GLY A 80 3.73 5.61 -2.60
CA GLY A 80 3.93 4.39 -3.39
C GLY A 80 2.97 3.29 -2.99
N MET A 81 3.19 2.12 -3.59
CA MET A 81 2.39 0.91 -3.42
C MET A 81 3.34 -0.25 -3.17
N LEU A 82 2.91 -1.22 -2.37
CA LEU A 82 3.66 -2.43 -2.07
C LEU A 82 2.96 -3.62 -2.72
N ALA A 83 3.75 -4.56 -3.23
CA ALA A 83 3.23 -5.83 -3.69
C ALA A 83 2.65 -6.62 -2.50
N HIS A 84 1.46 -7.18 -2.67
CA HIS A 84 0.85 -8.03 -1.65
C HIS A 84 1.24 -9.49 -1.90
N THR A 85 2.22 -9.99 -1.13
CA THR A 85 2.87 -11.30 -1.36
C THR A 85 2.47 -12.40 -0.40
N ASP A 86 1.61 -12.13 0.59
CA ASP A 86 1.28 -13.03 1.70
C ASP A 86 0.93 -14.46 1.27
N LEU A 87 0.04 -14.58 0.27
CA LEU A 87 -0.41 -15.88 -0.22
C LEU A 87 0.72 -16.64 -0.92
N ALA A 88 1.49 -15.94 -1.75
CA ALA A 88 2.62 -16.54 -2.48
C ALA A 88 3.69 -17.04 -1.50
N GLU A 89 4.03 -16.25 -0.49
CA GLU A 89 4.97 -16.66 0.57
C GLU A 89 4.46 -17.86 1.39
N THR A 90 3.15 -17.92 1.65
CA THR A 90 2.52 -19.06 2.34
C THR A 90 2.62 -20.33 1.50
N LEU A 91 2.43 -20.22 0.19
CA LEU A 91 2.60 -21.31 -0.78
C LEU A 91 4.08 -21.70 -1.00
N GLY A 92 5.02 -20.92 -0.48
CA GLY A 92 6.46 -21.17 -0.60
C GLY A 92 7.09 -20.55 -1.85
N CYS A 93 6.41 -19.65 -2.55
CA CYS A 93 6.98 -18.95 -3.70
C CYS A 93 8.13 -18.03 -3.26
N GLY A 94 9.23 -18.07 -3.99
CA GLY A 94 10.35 -17.17 -3.83
C GLY A 94 10.01 -15.73 -4.23
N LEU A 95 10.75 -14.78 -3.65
CA LEU A 95 10.63 -13.36 -3.96
C LEU A 95 11.91 -12.83 -4.62
N ASP A 96 11.76 -11.79 -5.43
CA ASP A 96 12.81 -10.88 -5.89
C ASP A 96 12.56 -9.50 -5.25
N GLY A 97 13.29 -9.20 -4.17
CA GLY A 97 12.97 -8.05 -3.32
C GLY A 97 11.64 -8.28 -2.60
N LEU A 98 10.64 -7.45 -2.90
CA LEU A 98 9.28 -7.53 -2.34
C LEU A 98 8.25 -8.09 -3.33
N ALA A 99 8.68 -8.51 -4.53
CA ALA A 99 7.79 -9.05 -5.56
C ALA A 99 7.95 -10.55 -5.70
N VAL A 100 6.87 -11.26 -6.05
CA VAL A 100 6.91 -12.70 -6.35
C VAL A 100 7.79 -12.95 -7.57
N ARG A 101 8.77 -13.84 -7.41
CA ARG A 101 9.67 -14.29 -8.47
C ARG A 101 8.87 -15.09 -9.49
N VAL A 102 8.96 -14.69 -10.76
CA VAL A 102 8.31 -15.40 -11.86
C VAL A 102 9.20 -15.49 -13.10
N ASP A 103 8.99 -16.53 -13.90
CA ASP A 103 9.64 -16.71 -15.19
C ASP A 103 8.92 -15.98 -16.35
N GLY A 104 9.39 -16.23 -17.58
CA GLY A 104 8.81 -15.64 -18.79
C GLY A 104 7.34 -16.00 -19.03
N GLU A 105 6.88 -17.15 -18.52
CA GLU A 105 5.50 -17.65 -18.58
C GLU A 105 4.67 -17.25 -17.34
N GLN A 106 5.20 -16.39 -16.47
CA GLN A 106 4.60 -16.01 -15.18
C GLN A 106 4.48 -17.18 -14.17
N ARG A 107 5.29 -18.23 -14.33
CA ARG A 107 5.35 -19.35 -13.38
C ARG A 107 6.24 -18.98 -12.21
N THR A 108 5.82 -19.37 -11.01
CA THR A 108 6.67 -19.30 -9.82
C THR A 108 7.60 -20.51 -9.74
N ASP A 109 8.49 -20.53 -8.76
CA ASP A 109 9.30 -21.67 -8.38
C ASP A 109 8.50 -22.81 -7.74
N VAL A 110 7.26 -22.56 -7.31
CA VAL A 110 6.34 -23.59 -6.82
C VAL A 110 5.58 -24.21 -8.01
N PRO A 111 5.72 -25.53 -8.25
CA PRO A 111 5.00 -26.20 -9.33
C PRO A 111 3.49 -26.04 -9.20
N GLY A 112 2.82 -25.70 -10.32
CA GLY A 112 1.37 -25.50 -10.34
C GLY A 112 0.92 -24.12 -9.83
N VAL A 113 1.86 -23.21 -9.52
CA VAL A 113 1.54 -21.85 -9.07
C VAL A 113 2.09 -20.82 -10.06
N TRP A 114 1.21 -19.93 -10.50
CA TRP A 114 1.51 -18.76 -11.33
C TRP A 114 1.18 -17.49 -10.53
N ALA A 115 1.91 -16.41 -10.81
CA ALA A 115 1.63 -15.10 -10.24
C ALA A 115 1.64 -14.03 -11.35
N ALA A 116 0.76 -13.04 -11.23
CA ALA A 116 0.64 -11.96 -12.22
C ALA A 116 0.14 -10.68 -11.55
N GLY A 117 0.37 -9.55 -12.21
CA GLY A 117 -0.03 -8.26 -11.70
C GLY A 117 0.83 -7.81 -10.54
N GLU A 118 0.24 -7.05 -9.62
CA GLU A 118 0.97 -6.29 -8.60
C GLU A 118 1.76 -7.17 -7.63
N ALA A 119 1.34 -8.43 -7.43
CA ALA A 119 2.11 -9.41 -6.67
C ALA A 119 3.51 -9.64 -7.29
N THR A 120 3.66 -9.49 -8.60
CA THR A 120 4.94 -9.61 -9.33
C THR A 120 5.64 -8.26 -9.55
N GLY A 121 5.14 -7.20 -8.93
CA GLY A 121 5.64 -5.82 -9.04
C GLY A 121 4.55 -4.85 -9.50
N VAL A 122 4.53 -3.65 -8.93
CA VAL A 122 3.49 -2.66 -9.22
C VAL A 122 3.80 -1.90 -10.51
N GLY A 123 2.93 -2.04 -11.52
CA GLY A 123 3.08 -1.32 -12.80
C GLY A 123 1.78 -0.93 -13.51
N GLY A 124 0.66 -1.01 -12.79
CA GLY A 124 -0.67 -0.58 -13.27
C GLY A 124 -1.45 -1.67 -14.02
N ALA A 125 -2.72 -1.36 -14.28
CA ALA A 125 -3.71 -2.31 -14.78
C ALA A 125 -3.32 -2.98 -16.11
N GLU A 126 -2.79 -2.22 -17.08
CA GLU A 126 -2.37 -2.78 -18.37
C GLU A 126 -1.26 -3.82 -18.22
N LEU A 127 -0.31 -3.59 -17.31
CA LEU A 127 0.76 -4.55 -17.05
C LEU A 127 0.17 -5.82 -16.42
N ALA A 128 -0.70 -5.64 -15.42
CA ALA A 128 -1.36 -6.74 -14.74
C ALA A 128 -2.20 -7.60 -15.70
N LEU A 129 -2.89 -6.97 -16.66
CA LEU A 129 -3.64 -7.68 -17.69
C LEU A 129 -2.73 -8.48 -18.64
N ALA A 130 -1.62 -7.88 -19.10
CA ALA A 130 -0.67 -8.59 -19.96
C ALA A 130 -0.04 -9.80 -19.24
N GLU A 131 0.35 -9.62 -17.98
CA GLU A 131 0.88 -10.71 -17.14
C GLU A 131 -0.18 -11.77 -16.86
N GLY A 132 -1.42 -11.37 -16.57
CA GLY A 132 -2.53 -12.29 -16.34
C GLY A 132 -2.85 -13.14 -17.56
N ARG A 133 -2.81 -12.56 -18.77
CA ARG A 133 -3.00 -13.31 -20.03
C ARG A 133 -1.88 -14.32 -20.26
N ILE A 134 -0.62 -13.96 -19.96
CA ILE A 134 0.51 -14.89 -20.05
C ILE A 134 0.33 -16.05 -19.06
N ALA A 135 0.08 -15.72 -17.78
CA ALA A 135 -0.13 -16.71 -16.71
C ALA A 135 -1.27 -17.67 -17.03
N GLY A 136 -2.43 -17.13 -17.43
CA GLY A 136 -3.62 -17.92 -17.75
C GLY A 136 -3.40 -18.85 -18.95
N ARG A 137 -2.75 -18.38 -20.02
CA ARG A 137 -2.42 -19.22 -21.18
C ARG A 137 -1.39 -20.32 -20.83
N SER A 138 -0.38 -19.98 -20.03
CA SER A 138 0.59 -20.97 -19.55
C SER A 138 -0.09 -22.04 -18.69
N ALA A 139 -0.90 -21.63 -17.70
CA ALA A 139 -1.65 -22.55 -16.85
C ALA A 139 -2.58 -23.46 -17.67
N ALA A 140 -3.38 -22.90 -18.57
CA ALA A 140 -4.30 -23.66 -19.41
C ALA A 140 -3.61 -24.70 -20.31
N ALA A 141 -2.50 -24.32 -20.97
CA ALA A 141 -1.74 -25.26 -21.78
C ALA A 141 -1.18 -26.40 -20.92
N ARG A 142 -0.65 -26.08 -19.75
CA ARG A 142 0.00 -27.04 -18.83
C ARG A 142 -1.00 -28.02 -18.23
N LEU A 143 -2.25 -27.61 -17.98
CA LEU A 143 -3.34 -28.52 -17.58
C LEU A 143 -3.58 -29.62 -18.61
N THR A 144 -3.33 -29.36 -19.89
CA THR A 144 -3.42 -30.37 -20.97
C THR A 144 -2.12 -31.13 -21.22
N GLY A 145 -1.11 -30.96 -20.35
CA GLY A 145 0.19 -31.62 -20.46
C GLY A 145 1.12 -31.03 -21.53
N ARG A 146 0.85 -29.81 -22.02
CA ARG A 146 1.63 -29.18 -23.10
C ARG A 146 2.17 -27.81 -22.67
N PRO A 147 3.35 -27.37 -23.14
CA PRO A 147 3.76 -25.99 -22.99
C PRO A 147 2.90 -25.07 -23.88
N PRO A 148 2.70 -23.80 -23.51
CA PRO A 148 2.02 -22.85 -24.39
C PRO A 148 2.84 -22.61 -25.66
N ASP A 149 2.18 -22.38 -26.79
CA ASP A 149 2.84 -21.95 -28.03
C ASP A 149 3.52 -20.59 -27.80
N PRO A 150 4.86 -20.46 -27.96
CA PRO A 150 5.55 -19.19 -27.78
C PRO A 150 5.00 -18.06 -28.65
N ARG A 151 4.47 -18.38 -29.84
CA ARG A 151 3.88 -17.38 -30.74
C ARG A 151 2.59 -16.80 -30.14
N SER A 152 1.82 -17.63 -29.44
CA SER A 152 0.60 -17.20 -28.74
C SER A 152 0.90 -16.24 -27.58
N LEU A 153 2.10 -16.27 -27.01
CA LEU A 153 2.50 -15.39 -25.90
C LEU A 153 3.28 -14.15 -26.37
N ALA A 154 3.69 -14.09 -27.64
CA ALA A 154 4.65 -13.11 -28.12
C ALA A 154 4.14 -11.65 -28.00
N ALA A 155 2.87 -11.41 -28.31
CA ALA A 155 2.28 -10.07 -28.21
C ALA A 155 2.27 -9.57 -26.75
N ASP A 156 1.70 -10.37 -25.85
CA ASP A 156 1.63 -10.04 -24.42
C ASP A 156 3.02 -9.91 -23.78
N SER A 157 3.98 -10.74 -24.20
CA SER A 157 5.37 -10.67 -23.71
C SER A 157 6.05 -9.36 -24.09
N ARG A 158 5.86 -8.88 -25.32
CA ARG A 158 6.40 -7.58 -25.77
C ARG A 158 5.71 -6.43 -25.05
N GLU A 159 4.39 -6.51 -24.89
CA GLU A 159 3.61 -5.52 -24.17
C GLU A 159 4.06 -5.41 -22.71
N ARG A 160 4.15 -6.54 -21.99
CA ARG A 160 4.68 -6.64 -20.63
C ARG A 160 6.07 -6.01 -20.51
N ALA A 161 7.00 -6.37 -21.41
CA ALA A 161 8.35 -5.82 -21.37
C ALA A 161 8.38 -4.29 -21.52
N ALA A 162 7.55 -3.73 -22.40
CA ALA A 162 7.43 -2.29 -22.57
C ALA A 162 6.79 -1.60 -21.35
N LEU A 163 5.73 -2.20 -20.77
CA LEU A 163 5.05 -1.66 -19.60
C LEU A 163 5.94 -1.73 -18.33
N ARG A 164 6.72 -2.79 -18.14
CA ARG A 164 7.70 -2.88 -17.04
C ARG A 164 8.75 -1.76 -17.11
N ARG A 165 9.26 -1.44 -18.31
CA ARG A 165 10.20 -0.31 -18.48
C ARG A 165 9.56 1.03 -18.12
N PHE A 166 8.30 1.22 -18.50
CA PHE A 166 7.54 2.42 -18.14
C PHE A 166 7.29 2.50 -16.63
N ALA A 167 6.83 1.41 -16.01
CA ALA A 167 6.60 1.31 -14.57
C ALA A 167 7.87 1.63 -13.77
N ALA A 168 9.02 1.04 -14.12
CA ALA A 168 10.30 1.33 -13.49
C ALA A 168 10.75 2.80 -13.65
N ALA A 169 10.34 3.46 -14.74
CA ALA A 169 10.59 4.88 -14.93
C ALA A 169 9.69 5.77 -14.06
N LEU A 170 8.43 5.39 -13.89
CA LEU A 170 7.47 6.08 -13.04
C LEU A 170 7.82 5.93 -11.56
N ASP A 171 8.12 4.70 -11.12
CA ASP A 171 8.50 4.37 -9.75
C ASP A 171 9.69 5.23 -9.28
N ALA A 172 10.73 5.33 -10.11
CA ALA A 172 11.88 6.19 -9.81
C ALA A 172 11.57 7.70 -9.71
N VAL A 173 10.46 8.16 -10.31
CA VAL A 173 10.01 9.56 -10.21
C VAL A 173 9.11 9.78 -9.01
N CYS A 174 8.34 8.76 -8.64
CA CYS A 174 7.40 8.76 -7.52
C CYS A 174 8.02 8.22 -6.21
N ALA A 175 9.33 7.97 -6.20
CA ALA A 175 10.06 7.53 -5.02
C ALA A 175 9.77 8.47 -3.82
N PRO A 176 9.55 7.91 -2.62
CA PRO A 176 9.33 8.71 -1.42
C PRO A 176 10.43 9.77 -1.22
N PRO A 177 10.13 10.90 -0.56
CA PRO A 177 11.13 11.91 -0.28
C PRO A 177 12.36 11.31 0.42
N VAL A 178 13.54 11.62 -0.10
CA VAL A 178 14.81 11.30 0.56
C VAL A 178 14.76 11.83 1.99
N ARG A 179 15.24 11.02 2.94
CA ARG A 179 15.33 11.38 4.37
C ARG A 179 13.98 11.62 5.05
N TRP A 180 12.90 11.06 4.53
CA TRP A 180 11.59 11.19 5.19
C TRP A 180 11.62 10.80 6.68
N ALA A 181 12.40 9.78 7.03
CA ALA A 181 12.55 9.28 8.40
C ALA A 181 13.20 10.28 9.37
N GLU A 182 14.00 11.24 8.88
CA GLU A 182 14.60 12.31 9.70
C GLU A 182 13.56 13.34 10.17
N ARG A 183 12.40 13.39 9.50
CA ARG A 183 11.33 14.37 9.76
C ARG A 183 10.24 13.84 10.68
N VAL A 184 10.26 12.54 10.96
CA VAL A 184 9.28 11.89 11.84
C VAL A 184 9.70 12.17 13.28
N THR A 185 8.84 12.80 14.09
CA THR A 185 9.14 13.04 15.51
C THR A 185 9.03 11.75 16.31
N ASP A 186 9.60 11.69 17.51
CA ASP A 186 9.59 10.49 18.33
C ASP A 186 8.18 10.10 18.81
N GLU A 187 7.27 11.07 18.91
CA GLU A 187 5.88 10.91 19.32
C GLU A 187 5.00 10.36 18.18
N THR A 188 5.49 10.40 16.95
CA THR A 188 4.70 9.96 15.79
C THR A 188 4.40 8.47 15.90
N VAL A 189 3.12 8.10 15.95
CA VAL A 189 2.67 6.70 15.92
C VAL A 189 2.96 6.11 14.54
N VAL A 190 3.78 5.06 14.50
CA VAL A 190 4.16 4.36 13.26
C VAL A 190 3.44 3.03 13.10
N CYS A 191 3.10 2.37 14.21
CA CYS A 191 2.25 1.18 14.19
C CYS A 191 0.93 1.46 14.91
N ARG A 192 -0.10 1.86 14.16
CA ARG A 192 -1.43 2.17 14.72
C ARG A 192 -2.04 1.02 15.52
N CYS A 193 -1.86 -0.23 15.09
CA CYS A 193 -2.51 -1.37 15.73
C CYS A 193 -1.93 -1.71 17.11
N GLU A 194 -0.69 -1.32 17.38
CA GLU A 194 0.02 -1.62 18.64
C GLU A 194 0.50 -0.33 19.33
N GLU A 195 0.03 0.83 18.83
CA GLU A 195 0.34 2.17 19.33
C GLU A 195 1.84 2.46 19.48
N VAL A 196 2.68 1.82 18.64
CA VAL A 196 4.14 1.99 18.69
C VAL A 196 4.54 3.29 18.01
N THR A 197 5.34 4.11 18.69
CA THR A 197 5.86 5.37 18.16
C THR A 197 7.22 5.21 17.47
N ALA A 198 7.60 6.21 16.69
CA ALA A 198 8.91 6.24 16.04
C ALA A 198 10.07 6.24 17.06
N GLY A 199 9.89 6.92 18.20
CA GLY A 199 10.86 6.94 19.30
C GLY A 199 11.11 5.55 19.87
N THR A 200 10.05 4.75 20.06
CA THR A 200 10.19 3.35 20.51
C THR A 200 11.00 2.51 19.52
N VAL A 201 10.78 2.67 18.22
CA VAL A 201 11.56 1.95 17.19
C VAL A 201 13.03 2.39 17.19
N ARG A 202 13.28 3.70 17.33
CA ARG A 202 14.65 4.25 17.40
C ARG A 202 15.39 3.78 18.65
N ALA A 203 14.74 3.77 19.80
CA ALA A 203 15.31 3.25 21.05
C ALA A 203 15.64 1.75 20.94
N ALA A 204 14.74 0.94 20.38
CA ALA A 204 15.02 -0.48 20.13
C ALA A 204 16.25 -0.68 19.23
N ARG A 205 16.43 0.16 18.21
CA ARG A 205 17.61 0.13 17.35
C ARG A 205 18.88 0.58 18.09
N ALA A 206 18.84 1.73 18.75
CA ALA A 206 20.01 2.39 19.33
C ALA A 206 20.50 1.70 20.61
N ASP A 207 19.56 1.30 21.47
CA ASP A 207 19.87 0.85 22.84
C ASP A 207 19.88 -0.69 22.94
N LEU A 208 19.07 -1.37 22.12
CA LEU A 208 18.88 -2.83 22.17
C LEU A 208 19.45 -3.55 20.95
N GLY A 209 20.04 -2.83 20.00
CA GLY A 209 20.70 -3.40 18.82
C GLY A 209 19.75 -4.00 17.77
N ALA A 210 18.49 -3.55 17.72
CA ALA A 210 17.52 -4.02 16.73
C ALA A 210 17.87 -3.57 15.31
N GLY A 211 18.65 -4.38 14.60
CA GLY A 211 19.13 -4.10 13.24
C GLY A 211 18.25 -4.63 12.10
N ASP A 212 17.12 -5.27 12.42
CA ASP A 212 16.23 -5.89 11.44
C ASP A 212 14.76 -5.85 11.90
N LEU A 213 13.84 -5.98 10.95
CA LEU A 213 12.39 -5.92 11.21
C LEU A 213 11.89 -6.98 12.20
N ARG A 214 12.47 -8.18 12.21
CA ARG A 214 12.05 -9.25 13.13
C ARG A 214 12.43 -8.89 14.56
N THR A 215 13.65 -8.40 14.78
CA THR A 215 14.12 -7.98 16.10
C THR A 215 13.33 -6.77 16.61
N VAL A 216 13.09 -5.76 15.77
CA VAL A 216 12.23 -4.62 16.13
C VAL A 216 10.82 -5.09 16.50
N LYS A 217 10.23 -6.00 15.70
CA LYS A 217 8.92 -6.60 15.99
C LYS A 217 8.90 -7.28 17.36
N LEU A 218 9.90 -8.09 17.69
CA LEU A 218 9.98 -8.80 18.97
C LEU A 218 10.11 -7.86 20.17
N LEU A 219 10.87 -6.78 20.04
CA LEU A 219 11.15 -5.84 21.14
C LEU A 219 10.05 -4.78 21.33
N THR A 220 9.33 -4.43 20.27
CA THR A 220 8.38 -3.28 20.27
C THR A 220 6.94 -3.67 19.98
N ARG A 221 6.69 -4.91 19.56
CA ARG A 221 5.41 -5.40 18.99
C ARG A 221 5.01 -4.77 17.65
N ALA A 222 5.80 -3.86 17.08
CA ALA A 222 5.49 -3.24 15.80
C ALA A 222 5.26 -4.31 14.70
N GLY A 223 4.07 -4.27 14.08
CA GLY A 223 3.65 -5.25 13.08
C GLY A 223 3.01 -6.54 13.63
N MET A 224 2.72 -6.62 14.93
CA MET A 224 1.98 -7.73 15.55
C MET A 224 0.45 -7.56 15.57
N GLY A 225 -0.05 -6.34 15.35
CA GLY A 225 -1.49 -6.08 15.40
C GLY A 225 -2.28 -6.56 14.18
N TRP A 226 -3.55 -6.18 14.05
CA TRP A 226 -4.48 -6.72 13.06
C TRP A 226 -3.98 -6.68 11.61
N CYS A 227 -3.29 -5.60 11.22
CA CYS A 227 -2.74 -5.46 9.87
C CYS A 227 -1.50 -6.34 9.60
N GLN A 228 -0.94 -7.00 10.63
CA GLN A 228 0.25 -7.85 10.57
C GLN A 228 1.45 -7.17 9.90
N GLY A 229 1.62 -5.86 10.14
CA GLY A 229 2.75 -5.09 9.62
C GLY A 229 2.62 -4.60 8.17
N ARG A 230 1.47 -4.82 7.50
CA ARG A 230 1.26 -4.35 6.11
C ARG A 230 1.32 -2.83 5.97
N MET A 231 0.87 -2.12 7.01
CA MET A 231 0.84 -0.66 7.00
C MET A 231 2.14 -0.05 7.51
N CYS A 232 2.69 -0.59 8.61
CA CYS A 232 3.84 0.00 9.29
C CYS A 232 5.20 -0.53 8.82
N GLY A 233 5.24 -1.66 8.11
CA GLY A 233 6.47 -2.37 7.72
C GLY A 233 7.54 -1.46 7.09
N PRO A 234 7.24 -0.73 6.00
CA PRO A 234 8.22 0.17 5.38
C PRO A 234 8.68 1.29 6.32
N ALA A 235 7.75 1.84 7.11
CA ALA A 235 8.07 2.92 8.03
C ALA A 235 9.01 2.43 9.15
N VAL A 236 8.72 1.26 9.70
CA VAL A 236 9.54 0.60 10.72
C VAL A 236 10.92 0.26 10.15
N ALA A 237 11.01 -0.28 8.94
CA ALA A 237 12.28 -0.58 8.29
C ALA A 237 13.13 0.69 8.11
N GLY A 238 12.51 1.77 7.61
CA GLY A 238 13.17 3.05 7.42
C GLY A 238 13.69 3.68 8.72
N LEU A 239 12.93 3.59 9.81
CA LEU A 239 13.35 4.08 11.13
C LEU A 239 14.41 3.20 11.80
N ALA A 240 14.32 1.88 11.61
CA ALA A 240 15.34 0.92 12.04
C ALA A 240 16.64 1.03 11.21
N GLY A 241 16.57 1.66 10.04
CA GLY A 241 17.70 1.77 9.11
C GLY A 241 18.09 0.43 8.49
N CYS A 242 17.14 -0.49 8.35
CA CYS A 242 17.34 -1.79 7.73
C CYS A 242 16.60 -1.89 6.40
N ALA A 243 16.93 -2.90 5.59
CA ALA A 243 16.15 -3.20 4.40
C ALA A 243 14.72 -3.62 4.78
N GLU A 244 13.75 -3.23 3.95
CA GLU A 244 12.42 -3.83 4.02
C GLU A 244 12.54 -5.29 3.59
N THR A 245 11.96 -6.19 4.40
CA THR A 245 11.93 -7.61 4.13
C THR A 245 10.51 -8.12 4.24
N ALA A 246 10.17 -9.10 3.40
CA ALA A 246 8.89 -9.76 3.50
C ALA A 246 8.78 -10.47 4.85
N VAL A 247 7.63 -10.32 5.51
CA VAL A 247 7.36 -10.92 6.81
C VAL A 247 6.43 -12.09 6.57
N ARG A 248 6.92 -13.31 6.86
CA ARG A 248 6.13 -14.52 6.71
C ARG A 248 4.91 -14.47 7.65
N ARG A 249 3.73 -14.58 7.07
CA ARG A 249 2.43 -14.61 7.77
C ARG A 249 1.81 -15.99 7.56
N PRO A 250 1.52 -16.76 8.62
CA PRO A 250 0.88 -18.07 8.47
C PRO A 250 -0.50 -18.00 7.83
N PHE A 251 -1.22 -16.90 8.07
CA PHE A 251 -2.53 -16.64 7.51
C PHE A 251 -2.52 -15.32 6.75
N ALA A 252 -3.05 -15.33 5.52
CA ALA A 252 -3.22 -14.11 4.74
C ALA A 252 -4.20 -13.14 5.42
N HIS A 253 -5.21 -13.65 6.13
CA HIS A 253 -6.18 -12.84 6.87
C HIS A 253 -6.57 -13.55 8.17
N PRO A 254 -6.99 -12.81 9.22
CA PRO A 254 -7.56 -13.43 10.42
C PRO A 254 -8.75 -14.32 10.06
N VAL A 255 -8.74 -15.54 10.59
CA VAL A 255 -9.84 -16.51 10.44
C VAL A 255 -10.42 -16.76 11.84
N PRO A 256 -11.74 -16.58 12.05
CA PRO A 256 -12.36 -16.90 13.32
C PRO A 256 -12.12 -18.37 13.71
N LEU A 257 -11.87 -18.63 14.99
CA LEU A 257 -11.62 -19.99 15.47
C LEU A 257 -12.83 -20.92 15.27
N GLY A 258 -14.06 -20.38 15.27
CA GLY A 258 -15.28 -21.14 14.97
C GLY A 258 -15.26 -21.76 13.57
N VAL A 259 -14.82 -20.98 12.56
CA VAL A 259 -14.65 -21.46 11.18
C VAL A 259 -13.61 -22.57 11.11
N LEU A 260 -12.47 -22.42 11.76
CA LEU A 260 -11.43 -23.46 11.81
C LEU A 260 -11.88 -24.71 12.58
N ALA A 261 -12.75 -24.54 13.57
CA ALA A 261 -13.33 -25.63 14.34
C ALA A 261 -14.46 -26.36 13.60
N GLY A 262 -14.83 -25.93 12.39
CA GLY A 262 -15.98 -26.48 11.66
C GLY A 262 -17.30 -26.27 12.39
N ARG A 263 -17.37 -25.22 13.24
CA ARG A 263 -18.64 -24.76 13.79
C ARG A 263 -19.31 -23.93 12.71
N ASP A 264 -20.30 -24.50 12.06
CA ASP A 264 -21.22 -23.75 11.22
C ASP A 264 -21.80 -22.60 12.07
N GLU A 265 -22.00 -21.42 11.46
CA GLU A 265 -22.88 -20.40 12.03
C GLU A 265 -24.33 -20.90 11.92
N ASP A 266 -24.63 -21.99 12.61
CA ASP A 266 -25.96 -22.57 12.68
C ASP A 266 -26.80 -21.72 13.64
N GLY A 267 -27.60 -20.84 13.03
CA GLY A 267 -28.91 -20.46 13.52
C GLY A 267 -28.95 -19.24 14.43
N GLY A 268 -29.45 -18.14 13.87
CA GLY A 268 -30.24 -17.23 14.68
C GLY A 268 -31.40 -18.00 15.32
N ASP A 269 -31.46 -17.96 16.64
CA ASP A 269 -32.61 -17.48 17.40
C ASP A 269 -32.22 -17.36 18.87
N GLY A 270 -32.36 -16.15 19.43
CA GLY A 270 -32.45 -15.95 20.88
C GLY A 270 -31.38 -15.08 21.53
N ASP A 271 -31.61 -13.76 21.44
CA ASP A 271 -31.39 -12.76 22.49
C ASP A 271 -29.96 -12.24 22.80
N GLY A 272 -29.83 -10.92 22.66
CA GLY A 272 -28.92 -10.09 23.45
C GLY A 272 -27.47 -9.96 22.98
N CYS A 273 -27.20 -9.00 22.09
CA CYS A 273 -26.25 -7.91 22.38
C CYS A 273 -26.17 -6.91 21.23
N ASP A 274 -26.55 -5.67 21.54
CA ASP A 274 -26.43 -4.47 20.73
C ASP A 274 -25.03 -4.30 20.12
N ALA A 275 -24.94 -4.44 18.80
CA ALA A 275 -23.94 -3.76 18.00
C ALA A 275 -24.61 -2.57 17.34
N GLY A 276 -24.43 -1.40 17.96
CA GLY A 276 -24.96 -0.12 17.50
C GLY A 276 -24.53 0.22 16.07
N GLY A 277 -25.38 -0.13 15.11
CA GLY A 277 -25.42 0.46 13.78
C GLY A 277 -26.31 1.69 13.82
N VAL A 278 -25.72 2.86 13.68
CA VAL A 278 -26.44 4.12 13.43
C VAL A 278 -27.26 3.94 12.15
N THR A 279 -28.56 3.73 12.31
CA THR A 279 -29.53 3.88 11.23
C THR A 279 -30.39 5.08 11.57
N ASP A 280 -30.19 6.14 10.79
CA ASP A 280 -31.00 7.35 10.77
C ASP A 280 -32.45 6.96 10.46
N ARG A 281 -33.34 7.06 11.46
CA ARG A 281 -34.79 6.93 11.30
C ARG A 281 -35.42 8.30 11.54
N PRO A 282 -36.32 8.78 10.67
CA PRO A 282 -36.89 10.11 10.81
C PRO A 282 -37.82 10.18 12.02
N GLU A 283 -37.61 11.19 12.87
CA GLU A 283 -38.49 11.57 13.97
C GLU A 283 -39.88 11.99 13.46
N ARG A 284 -40.81 11.05 13.39
CA ARG A 284 -42.25 11.30 13.52
C ARG A 284 -42.81 10.20 14.41
N ASP A 285 -43.63 10.58 15.37
CA ASP A 285 -44.34 9.73 16.35
C ASP A 285 -43.62 9.46 17.69
N ARG A 286 -43.15 10.51 18.37
CA ARG A 286 -43.11 10.49 19.84
C ARG A 286 -44.29 11.29 20.40
N PRO A 287 -45.15 10.68 21.25
CA PRO A 287 -46.13 11.44 22.01
C PRO A 287 -45.44 12.33 23.06
N PRO A 288 -46.04 13.48 23.44
CA PRO A 288 -45.43 14.39 24.41
C PRO A 288 -45.34 13.76 25.81
N PRO A 289 -44.34 14.13 26.62
CA PRO A 289 -44.17 13.60 27.97
C PRO A 289 -45.27 14.11 28.93
N ASP A 290 -45.67 13.22 29.83
CA ASP A 290 -46.64 13.42 30.90
C ASP A 290 -46.10 14.40 31.96
N PRO A 291 -46.82 15.48 32.32
CA PRO A 291 -46.34 16.48 33.26
C PRO A 291 -46.35 16.06 34.74
N ASP A 292 -46.83 14.86 35.11
CA ASP A 292 -46.95 14.45 36.52
C ASP A 292 -46.13 13.19 36.90
N GLN A 293 -44.82 13.21 36.67
CA GLN A 293 -43.90 12.34 37.43
C GLN A 293 -42.74 13.14 38.03
N PRO A 294 -42.42 12.91 39.33
CA PRO A 294 -41.45 13.70 40.10
C PRO A 294 -40.00 13.53 39.63
#